data_AF-A0A354FTC0-F1
#
_entry.id   AF-A0A354FTC0-F1
#
_cell.length_a   1.000
_cell.length_b   1.000
_cell.length_c   1.000
_cell.angle_alpha   90.00
_cell.angle_beta   90.00
_cell.angle_gamma   90.00
#
_symmetry.space_group_name_H-M   'P 1'
#
loop_
_entity.id
_entity.type
_entity.pdbx_description
1 polymer ?
#
loop_
_entity_poly.entity_id
_entity_poly.type
_entity_poly.pdbx_seq_one_letter_code
_entity_poly.pdbx_strand_id
1 'polypeptide(L)'
;MTEEHQIKLEYESAHFLQSLFGHEEKELRYLEETAKVRLVTRDGWMEVRGPKEGCSLVKEIFADLEEARRNGGEVTSRGFRTAVDLVKRGDKGISALARLQLVGARGCKPVAARSPNQLAYLNAMVANEGVFGLGPAGTGKTYLAVAMALD
;
A
#
# COMPACT_ATOMS: atom_id res chain seq x y z
N MET A 1 8.39 -9.73 30.05
CA MET A 1 7.37 -10.68 29.56
C MET A 1 6.85 -10.12 28.26
N THR A 2 7.28 -10.67 27.12
CA THR A 2 6.75 -10.27 25.81
C THR A 2 5.36 -10.87 25.70
N GLU A 3 4.31 -10.06 25.83
CA GLU A 3 2.93 -10.52 25.62
C GLU A 3 2.78 -10.96 24.16
N GLU A 4 2.58 -12.26 23.94
CA GLU A 4 2.18 -12.78 22.65
C GLU A 4 0.75 -12.35 22.38
N HIS A 5 0.59 -11.45 21.40
CA HIS A 5 -0.70 -11.02 20.90
C HIS A 5 -1.04 -11.83 19.65
N GLN A 6 -2.31 -12.20 19.52
CA GLN A 6 -2.84 -12.86 18.33
C GLN A 6 -4.00 -12.06 17.79
N ILE A 7 -4.00 -11.82 16.48
CA ILE A 7 -5.12 -11.20 15.77
C ILE A 7 -5.52 -12.08 14.59
N LYS A 8 -6.81 -12.13 14.32
CA LYS A 8 -7.38 -12.82 13.17
C LYS A 8 -8.06 -11.78 12.27
N LEU A 9 -7.72 -11.80 10.99
CA LEU A 9 -8.28 -10.96 9.95
C LEU A 9 -9.01 -11.88 8.97
N GLU A 10 -10.26 -11.57 8.67
CA GLU A 10 -11.09 -12.36 7.75
C GLU A 10 -11.46 -11.49 6.55
N TYR A 11 -11.33 -12.08 5.36
CA TYR A 11 -11.58 -11.42 4.09
C TYR A 11 -12.66 -12.16 3.30
N GLU A 12 -13.26 -11.46 2.34
CA GLU A 12 -14.37 -11.96 1.53
C GLU A 12 -14.02 -13.21 0.71
N SER A 13 -12.74 -13.36 0.32
CA SER A 13 -12.27 -14.55 -0.37
C SER A 13 -10.76 -14.76 -0.20
N ALA A 14 -10.33 -16.01 -0.39
CA ALA A 14 -8.91 -16.36 -0.48
C ALA A 14 -8.19 -15.57 -1.59
N HIS A 15 -8.88 -15.32 -2.71
CA HIS A 15 -8.30 -14.58 -3.84
C HIS A 15 -8.10 -13.10 -3.50
N PHE A 16 -9.05 -12.49 -2.77
CA PHE A 16 -8.93 -11.12 -2.30
C PHE A 16 -7.72 -10.96 -1.37
N LEU A 17 -7.60 -11.83 -0.36
CA LEU A 17 -6.45 -11.84 0.56
C LEU A 17 -5.12 -11.98 -0.19
N GLN A 18 -5.02 -12.91 -1.15
CA GLN A 18 -3.82 -13.08 -1.97
C GLN A 18 -3.48 -11.83 -2.78
N SER A 19 -4.50 -11.12 -3.28
CA SER A 19 -4.28 -9.90 -4.03
C SER A 19 -3.66 -8.78 -3.17
N LEU A 20 -3.89 -8.77 -1.85
CA LEU A 20 -3.34 -7.75 -0.95
C LEU A 20 -1.82 -7.84 -0.78
N PHE A 21 -1.20 -8.99 -1.03
CA PHE A 21 0.27 -9.15 -0.96
C PHE A 21 0.90 -9.49 -2.32
N GLY A 22 0.19 -9.23 -3.41
CA GLY A 22 0.70 -9.44 -4.76
C GLY A 22 0.85 -10.92 -5.15
N HIS A 23 0.06 -11.82 -4.57
CA HIS A 23 0.03 -13.27 -4.85
C HIS A 23 1.33 -14.05 -4.55
N GLU A 24 2.34 -13.43 -3.92
CA GLU A 24 3.63 -14.07 -3.66
C GLU A 24 3.90 -14.24 -2.15
N GLU A 25 4.02 -15.48 -1.67
CA GLU A 25 4.29 -15.77 -0.24
C GLU A 25 5.61 -15.18 0.28
N LYS A 26 6.56 -14.87 -0.62
CA LYS A 26 7.83 -14.25 -0.25
C LYS A 26 7.62 -12.85 0.36
N GLU A 27 6.54 -12.16 0.00
CA GLU A 27 6.22 -10.84 0.52
C GLU A 27 5.66 -10.92 1.95
N LEU A 28 4.89 -11.96 2.26
CA LEU A 28 4.46 -12.25 3.63
C LEU A 28 5.68 -12.53 4.53
N ARG A 29 6.64 -13.33 4.06
CA ARG A 29 7.90 -13.58 4.79
C ARG A 29 8.69 -12.30 5.06
N TYR A 30 8.75 -11.40 4.08
CA TYR A 30 9.40 -10.09 4.26
C TYR A 30 8.70 -9.25 5.35
N LEU A 31 7.36 -9.28 5.40
CA LEU A 31 6.60 -8.61 6.46
C LEU A 31 6.79 -9.28 7.82
N GLU A 32 6.82 -10.62 7.89
CA GLU A 32 7.11 -11.37 9.13
C GLU A 32 8.46 -10.98 9.73
N GLU A 33 9.52 -10.95 8.90
CA GLU A 33 10.87 -10.54 9.33
C GLU A 33 10.90 -9.08 9.79
N THR A 34 10.17 -8.20 9.09
CA THR A 34 10.16 -6.76 9.38
C THR A 34 9.39 -6.43 10.65
N ALA A 35 8.20 -7.02 10.83
CA ALA A 35 7.34 -6.78 11.97
C ALA A 35 7.63 -7.71 13.17
N LYS A 36 8.54 -8.68 13.00
CA LYS A 36 8.86 -9.73 13.99
C LYS A 36 7.62 -10.49 14.46
N VAL A 37 6.75 -10.81 13.51
CA VAL A 37 5.50 -11.54 13.71
C VAL A 37 5.48 -12.79 12.86
N ARG A 38 4.58 -13.70 13.16
CA ARG A 38 4.27 -14.88 12.37
C ARG A 38 2.90 -14.73 11.73
N LEU A 39 2.81 -14.94 10.43
CA LEU A 39 1.62 -14.82 9.61
C LEU A 39 1.22 -16.20 9.11
N VAL A 40 -0.06 -16.55 9.26
CA VAL A 40 -0.64 -17.78 8.73
C VAL A 40 -1.85 -17.39 7.91
N THR A 41 -1.84 -17.67 6.61
CA THR A 41 -2.99 -17.43 5.72
C THR A 41 -3.63 -18.75 5.34
N ARG A 42 -4.98 -18.81 5.35
CA ARG A 42 -5.74 -20.00 4.96
C ARG A 42 -7.16 -19.62 4.59
N ASP A 43 -7.69 -20.14 3.48
CA ASP A 43 -9.11 -20.04 3.09
C ASP A 43 -9.75 -18.64 3.25
N GLY A 44 -9.00 -17.57 2.98
CA GLY A 44 -9.50 -16.18 3.07
C GLY A 44 -9.38 -15.53 4.45
N TRP A 45 -8.85 -16.21 5.45
CA TRP A 45 -8.47 -15.62 6.73
C TRP A 45 -6.94 -15.61 6.90
N MET A 46 -6.46 -14.64 7.67
CA MET A 46 -5.08 -14.47 8.06
C MET A 46 -4.98 -14.31 9.55
N GLU A 47 -4.09 -15.07 10.17
CA GLU A 47 -3.77 -14.98 11.59
C GLU A 47 -2.36 -14.42 11.76
N VAL A 48 -2.23 -13.45 12.65
CA VAL A 48 -0.98 -12.78 12.97
C VAL A 48 -0.67 -13.05 14.44
N ARG A 49 0.52 -13.55 14.74
CA ARG A 49 0.99 -13.84 16.09
C ARG A 49 2.31 -13.14 16.36
N GLY A 50 2.45 -12.46 17.49
CA GLY A 50 3.72 -11.86 17.88
C GLY A 50 3.54 -10.69 18.85
N PRO A 51 4.49 -9.75 18.93
CA PRO A 51 4.37 -8.59 19.80
C PRO A 51 3.19 -7.70 19.37
N LYS A 52 2.56 -7.05 20.35
CA LYS A 52 1.41 -6.16 20.15
C LYS A 52 1.68 -5.07 19.10
N GLU A 53 2.88 -4.49 19.10
CA GLU A 53 3.31 -3.47 18.14
C GLU A 53 3.34 -4.02 16.70
N GLY A 54 3.93 -5.20 16.51
CA GLY A 54 4.00 -5.86 15.20
C GLY A 54 2.61 -6.25 14.70
N CYS A 55 1.74 -6.77 15.58
CA CYS A 55 0.36 -7.10 15.21
C CYS A 55 -0.43 -5.85 14.79
N SER A 56 -0.27 -4.74 15.51
CA SER A 56 -0.91 -3.47 15.14
C SER A 56 -0.42 -2.96 13.79
N LEU A 57 0.89 -3.06 13.53
CA LEU A 57 1.50 -2.64 12.27
C LEU A 57 0.99 -3.46 11.07
N VAL A 58 0.89 -4.78 11.21
CA VAL A 58 0.30 -5.64 10.17
C VAL A 58 -1.16 -5.27 9.93
N LYS A 59 -1.94 -5.05 10.99
CA LYS A 59 -3.35 -4.69 10.88
C LYS A 59 -3.53 -3.38 10.10
N GLU A 60 -2.72 -2.36 10.39
CA GLU A 60 -2.73 -1.08 9.67
C GLU A 60 -2.38 -1.26 8.18
N ILE A 61 -1.29 -1.98 7.87
CA ILE A 61 -0.88 -2.23 6.48
C ILE A 61 -1.98 -2.93 5.69
N PHE A 62 -2.59 -3.97 6.25
CA PHE A 62 -3.63 -4.72 5.55
C PHE A 62 -4.94 -3.95 5.43
N ALA A 63 -5.28 -3.07 6.38
CA ALA A 63 -6.41 -2.17 6.25
C ALA A 63 -6.20 -1.17 5.12
N ASP A 64 -5.01 -0.56 5.03
CA ASP A 64 -4.65 0.33 3.93
C ASP A 64 -4.72 -0.41 2.59
N LEU A 65 -4.13 -1.59 2.48
CA LEU A 65 -4.15 -2.38 1.24
C LEU A 65 -5.56 -2.81 0.83
N GLU A 66 -6.41 -3.17 1.80
CA GLU A 66 -7.81 -3.48 1.56
C GLU A 66 -8.56 -2.27 0.99
N GLU A 67 -8.38 -1.09 1.58
CA GLU A 67 -9.01 0.15 1.11
C GLU A 67 -8.54 0.49 -0.32
N ALA A 68 -7.23 0.40 -0.61
CA ALA A 68 -6.70 0.58 -1.96
C ALA A 68 -7.37 -0.37 -2.95
N ARG A 69 -7.53 -1.65 -2.57
CA ARG A 69 -8.10 -2.67 -3.44
C ARG A 69 -9.59 -2.44 -3.68
N ARG A 70 -10.34 -2.04 -2.65
CA ARG A 70 -11.77 -1.70 -2.76
C ARG A 70 -12.00 -0.46 -3.62
N ASN A 71 -11.08 0.50 -3.58
CA ASN A 71 -11.08 1.69 -4.43
C ASN A 71 -10.62 1.42 -5.88
N GLY A 72 -10.44 0.16 -6.27
CA GLY A 72 -10.08 -0.24 -7.64
C GLY A 72 -8.57 -0.31 -7.92
N GLY A 73 -7.72 -0.05 -6.93
CA GLY A 73 -6.28 -0.15 -7.05
C GLY A 73 -5.78 -1.60 -7.18
N GLU A 74 -4.64 -1.77 -7.82
CA GLU A 74 -3.91 -3.04 -7.89
C GLU A 74 -2.70 -3.04 -6.96
N VAL A 75 -2.60 -4.07 -6.11
CA VAL A 75 -1.43 -4.22 -5.24
C VAL A 75 -0.41 -5.13 -5.92
N THR A 76 0.68 -4.53 -6.36
CA THR A 76 1.85 -5.26 -6.89
C THR A 76 2.83 -5.59 -5.76
N SER A 77 3.68 -6.60 -5.92
CA SER A 77 4.72 -6.96 -4.94
C SER A 77 5.62 -5.76 -4.57
N ARG A 78 5.91 -4.89 -5.54
CA ARG A 78 6.66 -3.64 -5.31
C ARG A 78 5.86 -2.63 -4.48
N GLY A 79 4.56 -2.49 -4.76
CA GLY A 79 3.66 -1.63 -4.00
C GLY A 79 3.56 -2.09 -2.55
N PHE A 80 3.41 -3.40 -2.33
CA PHE A 80 3.38 -4.01 -1.00
C PHE A 80 4.65 -3.68 -0.19
N ARG A 81 5.85 -3.95 -0.72
CA ARG A 81 7.10 -3.61 -0.01
C ARG A 81 7.21 -2.13 0.32
N THR A 82 6.77 -1.28 -0.60
CA THR A 82 6.79 0.17 -0.39
C THR A 82 5.86 0.56 0.78
N ALA A 83 4.68 -0.05 0.86
CA ALA A 83 3.76 0.17 1.98
C ALA A 83 4.37 -0.28 3.31
N VAL A 84 4.98 -1.47 3.35
CA VAL A 84 5.68 -1.99 4.54
C VAL A 84 6.80 -1.03 4.98
N ASP A 85 7.63 -0.57 4.05
CA ASP A 85 8.73 0.37 4.33
C ASP A 85 8.25 1.74 4.82
N LEU A 86 7.08 2.22 4.34
CA LEU A 86 6.50 3.49 4.75
C LEU A 86 5.94 3.44 6.16
N VAL A 87 5.16 2.41 6.48
CA VAL A 87 4.59 2.24 7.83
C VAL A 87 5.72 2.06 8.85
N LYS A 88 6.79 1.34 8.49
CA LYS A 88 8.00 1.23 9.32
C LYS A 88 8.66 2.59 9.63
N ARG A 89 8.60 3.55 8.70
CA ARG A 89 9.15 4.90 8.88
C ARG A 89 8.25 5.82 9.71
N GLY A 90 7.06 5.37 10.10
CA GLY A 90 6.11 6.16 10.88
C GLY A 90 5.31 7.17 10.07
N ASP A 91 5.36 7.09 8.73
CA ASP A 91 4.45 7.83 7.83
C ASP A 91 3.09 7.13 7.88
N LYS A 92 2.26 7.51 8.86
CA LYS A 92 0.94 6.92 9.08
C LYS A 92 -0.07 7.39 8.04
N GLY A 93 -0.72 6.42 7.38
CA GLY A 93 -2.08 6.50 6.82
C GLY A 93 -2.32 7.53 5.71
N ILE A 94 -3.12 7.18 4.72
CA ILE A 94 -3.60 8.06 3.62
C ILE A 94 -2.53 8.38 2.54
N SER A 95 -1.31 8.78 2.91
CA SER A 95 -0.23 9.07 1.93
C SER A 95 0.33 7.82 1.23
N ALA A 96 0.35 6.67 1.93
CA ALA A 96 0.76 5.39 1.37
C ALA A 96 -0.27 4.83 0.37
N LEU A 97 -1.55 5.05 0.67
CA LEU A 97 -2.70 4.73 -0.19
C LEU A 97 -2.72 5.58 -1.45
N ALA A 98 -2.51 6.90 -1.34
CA ALA A 98 -2.35 7.78 -2.51
C ALA A 98 -1.17 7.38 -3.42
N ARG A 99 -0.12 6.77 -2.86
CA ARG A 99 0.99 6.17 -3.65
C ARG A 99 0.60 4.88 -4.35
N LEU A 100 -0.27 4.07 -3.73
CA LEU A 100 -0.78 2.80 -4.27
C LEU A 100 -1.91 3.01 -5.30
N GLN A 101 -2.75 4.03 -5.14
CA GLN A 101 -3.85 4.36 -6.06
C GLN A 101 -3.41 4.81 -7.46
N LEU A 102 -2.12 5.11 -7.67
CA LEU A 102 -1.57 5.31 -9.00
C LEU A 102 -1.45 4.02 -9.83
N VAL A 103 -1.86 2.89 -9.24
CA VAL A 103 -1.83 1.58 -9.85
C VAL A 103 -3.26 1.18 -10.23
N GLY A 104 -3.66 1.55 -11.44
CA GLY A 104 -4.43 0.66 -12.30
C GLY A 104 -5.93 0.89 -12.41
N ALA A 105 -6.38 2.10 -12.78
CA ALA A 105 -7.63 2.21 -13.53
C ALA A 105 -7.51 1.41 -14.85
N ARG A 106 -8.53 0.60 -15.12
CA ARG A 106 -8.68 -0.33 -16.25
C ARG A 106 -8.02 0.16 -17.54
N GLY A 107 -6.98 -0.55 -17.99
CA GLY A 107 -6.44 -0.46 -19.36
C GLY A 107 -5.26 0.48 -19.56
N CYS A 108 -4.82 1.22 -18.54
CA CYS A 108 -3.66 2.13 -18.64
C CYS A 108 -2.48 1.64 -17.78
N LYS A 109 -1.25 1.85 -18.27
CA LYS A 109 -0.01 1.52 -17.53
C LYS A 109 -0.01 2.26 -16.18
N PRO A 110 0.31 1.58 -15.07
CA PRO A 110 0.40 2.22 -13.74
C PRO A 110 1.30 3.45 -13.77
N VAL A 111 0.78 4.60 -13.33
CA VAL A 111 1.50 5.88 -13.35
C VAL A 111 2.06 6.17 -11.96
N ALA A 112 2.97 5.31 -11.50
CA ALA A 112 3.59 5.49 -10.18
C ALA A 112 4.54 6.68 -10.14
N ALA A 113 4.48 7.48 -9.07
CA ALA A 113 5.50 8.45 -8.73
C ALA A 113 6.85 7.75 -8.52
N ARG A 114 7.85 8.13 -9.31
CA ARG A 114 9.22 7.59 -9.28
C ARG A 114 10.17 8.45 -8.46
N SER A 115 9.74 9.61 -7.97
CA SER A 115 10.52 10.49 -7.11
C SER A 115 9.68 11.08 -5.97
N PRO A 116 10.32 11.47 -4.84
CA PRO A 116 9.64 12.14 -3.74
C PRO A 116 8.88 13.42 -4.17
N ASN A 117 9.42 14.17 -5.13
CA ASN A 117 8.77 15.38 -5.64
C ASN A 117 7.53 15.07 -6.50
N GLN A 118 7.57 13.99 -7.28
CA GLN A 118 6.39 13.55 -8.04
C GLN A 118 5.26 13.12 -7.11
N LEU A 119 5.62 12.48 -6.01
CA LEU A 119 4.66 12.17 -4.98
C LEU A 119 4.10 13.42 -4.30
N ALA A 120 4.96 14.33 -3.86
CA ALA A 120 4.52 15.57 -3.21
C ALA A 120 3.56 16.35 -4.12
N TYR A 121 3.83 16.33 -5.43
CA TYR A 121 2.98 16.91 -6.45
C TYR A 121 1.60 16.23 -6.54
N LEU A 122 1.54 14.90 -6.53
CA LEU A 122 0.26 14.16 -6.53
C LEU A 122 -0.53 14.36 -5.22
N ASN A 123 0.15 14.30 -4.08
CA ASN A 123 -0.50 14.56 -2.78
C ASN A 123 -1.09 15.97 -2.74
N ALA A 124 -0.39 16.95 -3.30
CA ALA A 124 -0.91 18.31 -3.42
C ALA A 124 -2.16 18.35 -4.30
N MET A 125 -2.22 17.58 -5.40
CA MET A 125 -3.38 17.52 -6.29
C MET A 125 -4.61 16.90 -5.63
N VAL A 126 -4.42 15.92 -4.74
CA VAL A 126 -5.52 15.35 -3.96
C VAL A 126 -6.05 16.38 -2.94
N ALA A 127 -5.13 17.11 -2.31
CA ALA A 127 -5.47 17.99 -1.20
C ALA A 127 -5.98 19.38 -1.61
N ASN A 128 -5.81 19.80 -2.87
CA ASN A 128 -6.11 21.16 -3.33
C ASN A 128 -6.78 21.16 -4.70
N GLU A 129 -7.71 22.10 -4.92
CA GLU A 129 -8.42 22.28 -6.20
C GLU A 129 -7.52 22.76 -7.35
N GLY A 130 -6.35 23.33 -7.03
CA GLY A 130 -5.40 23.83 -8.02
C GLY A 130 -3.95 23.72 -7.54
N VAL A 131 -3.09 23.12 -8.38
CA VAL A 131 -1.68 22.87 -8.04
C VAL A 131 -0.76 23.22 -9.21
N PHE A 132 0.25 24.03 -8.93
CA PHE A 132 1.30 24.35 -9.89
C PHE A 132 2.50 23.41 -9.71
N GLY A 133 2.73 22.55 -10.70
CA GLY A 133 3.90 21.67 -10.74
C GLY A 133 5.12 22.40 -11.28
N LEU A 134 6.05 22.76 -10.40
CA LEU A 134 7.35 23.33 -10.80
C LEU A 134 8.43 22.24 -10.84
N GLY A 135 9.20 22.18 -11.91
CA GLY A 135 10.34 21.27 -12.01
C GLY A 135 10.94 21.18 -13.41
N PRO A 136 12.11 20.55 -13.57
CA PRO A 136 12.81 20.44 -14.85
C PRO A 136 11.96 19.81 -15.96
N ALA A 137 12.26 20.13 -17.21
CA ALA A 137 11.64 19.45 -18.34
C ALA A 137 11.87 17.91 -18.24
N GLY A 138 10.88 17.12 -18.68
CA GLY A 138 10.99 15.66 -18.67
C GLY A 138 10.66 14.95 -17.35
N THR A 139 10.33 15.67 -16.26
CA THR A 139 10.00 15.04 -14.95
C THR A 139 8.57 14.50 -14.84
N GLY A 140 7.85 14.36 -15.96
CA GLY A 140 6.54 13.69 -15.99
C GLY A 140 5.36 14.45 -15.37
N LYS A 141 5.50 15.75 -15.07
CA LYS A 141 4.45 16.59 -14.44
C LYS A 141 3.10 16.51 -15.17
N THR A 142 3.11 16.74 -16.49
CA THR A 142 1.89 16.68 -17.32
C THR A 142 1.32 15.26 -17.40
N TYR A 143 2.19 14.26 -17.53
CA TYR A 143 1.76 12.86 -17.60
C TYR A 143 1.07 12.40 -16.30
N LEU A 144 1.62 12.78 -15.14
CA LEU A 144 1.04 12.52 -13.82
C LEU A 144 -0.29 13.26 -13.65
N ALA A 145 -0.36 14.54 -14.04
CA ALA A 145 -1.59 15.32 -13.97
C ALA A 145 -2.73 14.73 -14.81
N VAL A 146 -2.42 14.31 -16.05
CA VAL A 146 -3.40 13.66 -16.94
C VAL A 146 -3.81 12.31 -16.40
N ALA A 147 -2.87 11.49 -15.92
CA ALA A 147 -3.19 10.19 -15.34
C ALA A 147 -4.14 10.32 -14.14
N MET A 148 -3.94 11.34 -13.30
CA MET A 148 -4.80 11.62 -12.15
C MET A 148 -6.17 12.20 -12.52
N ALA A 149 -6.29 12.86 -13.67
CA ALA A 149 -7.56 13.39 -14.17
C ALA A 149 -8.42 12.34 -14.89
N LEU A 150 -7.84 11.20 -15.25
CA LEU A 150 -8.50 10.10 -15.97
C LEU A 150 -8.89 8.93 -15.04
N ASP A 151 -8.60 9.05 -13.75
CA ASP A 151 -8.96 8.07 -12.70
C ASP A 151 -10.44 8.19 -12.29
#